data_AF-A0AAW6Y2X3-F1
#
_entry.id   AF-A0AAW6Y2X3-F1
#
_cell.length_a   1.000
_cell.length_b   1.000
_cell.length_c   1.000
_cell.angle_alpha   90.00
_cell.angle_beta   90.00
_cell.angle_gamma   90.00
#
_symmetry.space_group_name_H-M   'P 1'
#
loop_
_entity.id
_entity.type
_entity.pdbx_description
1 polymer ?
#
loop_
_entity_poly.entity_id
_entity_poly.type
_entity_poly.pdbx_seq_one_letter_code
_entity_poly.pdbx_strand_id
1 'polypeptide(L)' 'MKVYVFKISNENGKLKIELPEIPMGKQIDEVDLIAGLTTEFIASMLRDAQKDRRKFVIDASNQLAAIQAYQKIFN' A
#
# COMPACT_ATOMS: atom_id res chain seq x y z
N MET A 1 -0.72 -17.37 -15.74
CA MET A 1 -1.23 -16.14 -15.11
C MET A 1 -0.35 -15.84 -13.90
N LYS A 2 0.25 -14.65 -13.84
CA LYS A 2 1.02 -14.20 -12.66
C LYS A 2 0.07 -13.54 -11.67
N VAL A 3 0.28 -13.79 -10.38
CA VAL A 3 -0.53 -13.21 -9.29
C VAL A 3 0.41 -12.79 -8.18
N TYR A 4 0.36 -11.52 -7.80
CA TYR A 4 1.08 -10.96 -6.65
C TYR A 4 0.09 -10.64 -5.55
N VAL A 5 0.40 -11.06 -4.31
CA VAL A 5 -0.50 -10.90 -3.16
C VAL A 5 0.20 -10.08 -2.09
N PHE A 6 -0.39 -8.93 -1.77
CA PHE A 6 -0.04 -8.14 -0.60
C PHE A 6 -0.90 -8.62 0.57
N LYS A 7 -0.28 -8.92 1.71
CA LYS A 7 -1.01 -9.42 2.88
C LYS A 7 -0.86 -8.46 4.04
N ILE A 8 -1.99 -8.03 4.58
CA ILE A 8 -2.06 -7.27 5.82
C ILE A 8 -2.65 -8.20 6.88
N SER A 9 -1.91 -8.43 7.97
CA SER A 9 -2.36 -9.25 9.10
C SER A 9 -2.22 -8.49 10.41
N ASN A 10 -3.04 -8.89 11.40
CA ASN A 10 -2.86 -8.49 12.79
C ASN A 10 -2.31 -9.72 13.54
N GLU A 11 -1.04 -9.68 13.92
CA GLU A 11 -0.37 -10.74 14.66
C GLU A 11 0.07 -10.17 16.00
N ASN A 12 -0.45 -10.72 17.11
CA ASN A 12 -0.15 -10.29 18.48
C ASN A 12 -0.39 -8.79 18.73
N GLY A 13 -1.47 -8.24 18.19
CA GLY A 13 -1.83 -6.83 18.33
C GLY A 13 -0.94 -5.88 17.52
N LYS A 14 -0.07 -6.41 16.64
CA LYS A 14 0.77 -5.65 15.74
C LYS A 14 0.29 -5.84 14.31
N LEU A 15 0.15 -4.72 13.60
CA LEU A 15 -0.05 -4.73 12.16
C LEU A 15 1.22 -5.23 11.48
N LYS A 16 1.09 -6.23 10.62
CA LYS A 16 2.16 -6.76 9.79
C LYS A 16 1.73 -6.66 8.34
N ILE A 17 2.62 -6.17 7.49
CA ILE A 17 2.43 -6.10 6.06
C ILE A 17 3.51 -6.96 5.41
N GLU A 18 3.08 -7.99 4.71
CA GLU A 18 3.95 -8.85 3.93
C GLU A 18 3.86 -8.41 2.46
N LEU A 19 5.00 -8.02 1.92
CA LEU A 19 5.16 -7.59 0.54
C LEU A 19 5.70 -8.77 -0.28
N PRO A 20 5.15 -9.05 -1.47
CA PRO A 20 5.68 -10.08 -2.34
C PRO A 20 7.05 -9.67 -2.88
N GLU A 21 7.93 -10.64 -3.11
CA GLU A 21 9.13 -10.41 -3.89
C GLU A 21 8.76 -10.30 -5.38
N ILE A 22 9.27 -9.27 -6.04
CA ILE A 22 8.98 -9.00 -7.44
C ILE A 22 10.29 -9.01 -8.22
N PRO A 23 10.47 -9.93 -9.18
CA PRO A 23 11.71 -10.06 -9.91
C PRO A 23 11.90 -8.86 -10.86
N MET A 24 12.70 -7.88 -10.44
CA MET A 24 13.10 -6.75 -11.29
C MET A 24 14.30 -7.15 -12.17
N GLY A 25 14.03 -7.97 -13.19
CA GLY A 25 14.99 -8.38 -14.20
C GLY A 25 15.12 -7.39 -15.37
N LYS A 26 15.95 -7.73 -16.38
CA LYS A 26 16.15 -6.89 -17.59
C LYS A 26 14.91 -6.74 -18.47
N GLN A 27 13.94 -7.64 -18.36
CA GLN A 27 12.68 -7.59 -19.10
C GLN A 27 11.56 -7.71 -18.08
N ILE A 28 10.84 -6.60 -17.88
CA ILE A 28 9.74 -6.47 -16.92
C ILE A 28 8.47 -6.41 -17.76
N ASP A 29 7.52 -7.31 -17.50
CA ASP A 29 6.19 -7.20 -18.11
C ASP A 29 5.30 -6.21 -17.33
N GLU A 30 4.17 -5.83 -17.91
CA GLU A 30 3.26 -4.84 -17.33
C GLU A 30 2.79 -5.25 -15.91
N VAL A 31 2.56 -6.54 -15.69
CA VAL A 31 2.09 -7.07 -14.41
C VAL A 31 3.18 -6.93 -13.34
N ASP A 32 4.42 -7.26 -13.69
CA ASP A 32 5.59 -7.11 -12.82
C ASP A 32 5.83 -5.62 -12.49
N LEU A 33 5.67 -4.72 -13.47
CA LEU A 33 5.82 -3.28 -13.28
C LEU A 33 4.77 -2.72 -12.31
N ILE A 34 3.49 -3.03 -12.53
CA ILE A 34 2.39 -2.58 -11.66
C ILE A 34 2.59 -3.10 -10.24
N ALA A 35 2.91 -4.39 -10.10
CA ALA A 35 3.16 -4.98 -8.79
C ALA A 35 4.38 -4.32 -8.11
N GLY A 36 5.44 -4.02 -8.86
CA GLY A 36 6.63 -3.32 -8.38
C GLY A 36 6.34 -1.94 -7.81
N LEU A 37 5.65 -1.12 -8.61
CA LEU A 37 5.23 0.22 -8.20
C LEU A 37 4.31 0.18 -6.98
N THR A 38 3.39 -0.79 -6.92
CA THR A 38 2.51 -0.99 -5.76
C THR A 38 3.31 -1.37 -4.51
N THR A 39 4.30 -2.25 -4.65
CA THR A 39 5.19 -2.66 -3.56
C THR A 39 5.98 -1.49 -3.00
N GLU A 40 6.60 -0.69 -3.87
CA GLU A 40 7.36 0.50 -3.47
C GLU A 40 6.49 1.57 -2.83
N PHE A 41 5.27 1.77 -3.34
CA PHE A 41 4.30 2.68 -2.74
C PHE A 41 3.97 2.26 -1.29
N ILE A 42 3.61 1.00 -1.06
CA ILE A 42 3.29 0.49 0.28
C ILE A 42 4.53 0.58 1.19
N ALA A 43 5.71 0.22 0.71
CA ALA A 43 6.96 0.33 1.45
C ALA A 43 7.25 1.78 1.85
N SER A 44 6.96 2.75 0.98
CA SER A 44 7.10 4.18 1.30
C SER A 44 6.13 4.62 2.39
N MET A 45 4.86 4.23 2.29
CA MET A 45 3.85 4.53 3.32
C MET A 45 4.23 3.96 4.68
N LEU A 46 4.80 2.74 4.70
CA LEU A 46 5.32 2.13 5.93
C LEU A 46 6.47 2.93 6.54
N ARG A 47 7.43 3.38 5.73
CA ARG A 47 8.54 4.22 6.20
C ARG A 47 8.04 5.54 6.80
N ASP A 48 7.04 6.18 6.18
CA ASP A 48 6.49 7.43 6.69
C ASP A 48 5.68 7.21 7.98
N ALA A 49 4.92 6.12 8.07
CA ALA A 49 4.25 5.70 9.30
C ALA A 49 5.22 5.39 10.46
N GLN A 50 6.42 4.90 10.13
CA GLN A 50 7.48 4.65 11.12
C GLN A 50 8.14 5.95 11.61
N LYS A 51 8.27 6.97 10.76
CA LYS A 51 8.82 8.29 11.13
C LYS A 51 7.89 9.05 12.08
N ASP A 52 6.60 9.15 11.75
CA ASP A 52 5.59 9.78 12.61
C ASP A 52 4.23 9.09 12.46
N ARG A 53 3.98 8.14 13.35
CA ARG A 53 2.76 7.33 13.34
C ARG A 53 1.50 8.17 13.56
N ARG A 54 1.53 9.18 14.42
CA ARG A 54 0.32 9.95 14.76
C ARG A 54 -0.09 10.81 13.59
N LYS A 55 0.87 11.55 13.01
CA LYS A 55 0.63 12.37 11.83
C LYS A 55 0.15 11.52 10.67
N PHE A 56 0.79 10.38 10.43
CA PHE A 56 0.39 9.45 9.37
C PHE A 56 -1.07 9.00 9.50
N VAL A 57 -1.51 8.61 10.70
CA VAL A 57 -2.90 8.16 10.92
C VAL A 57 -3.90 9.29 10.69
N ILE A 58 -3.60 10.51 11.13
CA ILE A 58 -4.46 11.68 10.92
C ILE A 58 -4.58 11.98 9.42
N ASP A 59 -3.45 12.09 8.72
CA ASP A 59 -3.42 12.40 7.30
C ASP A 59 -4.15 11.32 6.47
N ALA A 60 -3.90 10.04 6.76
CA ALA A 60 -4.56 8.93 6.09
C ALA A 60 -6.07 8.92 6.34
N SER A 61 -6.51 9.24 7.56
CA SER A 61 -7.94 9.33 7.90
C SER A 61 -8.62 10.47 7.15
N ASN A 62 -7.97 11.64 7.05
CA ASN A 62 -8.47 12.79 6.30
C ASN A 62 -8.56 12.48 4.80
N GLN A 63 -7.54 11.84 4.24
CA GLN A 63 -7.55 11.42 2.83
C GLN A 63 -8.67 10.42 2.55
N LEU A 64 -8.86 9.42 3.41
CA LEU A 64 -9.95 8.44 3.26
C LEU A 64 -11.33 9.10 3.31
N ALA A 65 -11.54 10.03 4.24
CA ALA A 65 -12.78 10.79 4.34
C ALA A 65 -13.04 11.63 3.07
N ALA A 66 -12.02 12.28 2.51
CA ALA A 66 -12.13 13.04 1.27
C ALA A 66 -12.49 12.15 0.07
N ILE A 67 -11.86 10.98 -0.05
CA ILE A 67 -12.17 10.00 -1.10
C ILE A 67 -13.62 9.53 -0.99
N GLN A 68 -14.07 9.18 0.21
CA GLN A 68 -15.45 8.74 0.46
C GLN A 68 -16.46 9.85 0.17
N ALA A 69 -16.14 11.10 0.51
CA ALA A 69 -16.98 12.24 0.18
C ALA A 69 -17.10 12.42 -1.34
N TYR A 70 -15.99 12.31 -2.08
CA TYR A 70 -16.00 12.36 -3.54
C TYR A 70 -16.86 11.23 -4.12
N GLN A 71 -16.67 9.99 -3.68
CA GLN A 71 -17.45 8.84 -4.15
C GLN A 71 -18.96 8.96 -3.89
N LYS A 72 -19.40 9.71 -2.87
CA LYS A 72 -20.82 9.97 -2.61
C LYS A 72 -21.43 11.05 -3.51
N ILE A 73 -20.61 11.89 -4.14
CA ILE A 73 -21.07 12.97 -5.01
C ILE A 73 -21.27 12.47 -6.45
N PHE A 74 -20.50 11.46 -6.86
CA PHE A 74 -20.49 10.93 -8.24
C PHE A 74 -21.20 9.58 -8.40
N ASN A 75 -21.76 9.02 -7.32
CA ASN A 75 -22.69 7.88 -7.34
C ASN A 75 -24.09 8.35 -6.95
#